data_AF-A0A6L8BGY3-F1
#
_entry.id   AF-A0A6L8BGY3-F1
#
_cell.length_a   1.000
_cell.length_b   1.000
_cell.length_c   1.000
_cell.angle_alpha   90.00
_cell.angle_beta   90.00
_cell.angle_gamma   90.00
#
_symmetry.space_group_name_H-M   'P 1'
#
loop_
_entity.id
_entity.type
_entity.pdbx_description
1 polymer ?
#
loop_
_entity_poly.entity_id
_entity_poly.type
_entity_poly.pdbx_seq_one_letter_code
_entity_poly.pdbx_strand_id
1 'polypeptide(L)'
;MYGTGLAATLISSVLALPLVLTAANAHHSFAIYTDEITEIEGELVDVHWGNPHILLTVRVDEAGQEADWMLETGNPYVLQRRGLPRELFRQGDRIRAAGRVHRAQAAQLWLHNLMLGDGQELLMIAGVEPRWNDVALGGDGSGVPVADTAAQDRGLFRVWSRPVLRPIAFSEELPYRQEPPSGGAEWLARMDELAARCESVGMPGVMATPYPFEFRNHGAWIRLTGFSNNAVIDRTIHVSGAGLEAAPEPSRFGYSTGRWVTDNRLEVTTTRIDWPYFDDSLGIPQSDLIEAFETFTLSDDQQRLDYEMIVTDPDTFTETVTAVRTYWVAPGESPAEPTHCAE
;
A
#
# COMPACT_ATOMS: atom_id res chain seq x y z
N MET A 1 -60.37 50.50 -30.76
CA MET A 1 -60.03 49.94 -32.08
C MET A 1 -58.55 49.58 -32.05
N TYR A 2 -58.24 48.38 -32.56
CA TYR A 2 -57.19 47.46 -32.12
C TYR A 2 -55.77 48.03 -31.99
N GLY A 3 -55.17 47.82 -30.81
CA GLY A 3 -53.75 47.94 -30.53
C GLY A 3 -53.10 46.56 -30.55
N THR A 4 -51.93 46.46 -31.19
CA THR A 4 -51.09 45.26 -31.20
C THR A 4 -49.93 45.48 -30.22
N GLY A 5 -50.07 44.92 -29.02
CA GLY A 5 -48.97 44.78 -28.07
C GLY A 5 -48.11 43.59 -28.47
N LEU A 6 -46.83 43.85 -28.73
CA LEU A 6 -45.81 42.81 -28.91
C LEU A 6 -45.49 42.22 -27.53
N ALA A 7 -45.90 40.97 -27.30
CA ALA A 7 -45.51 40.19 -26.14
C ALA A 7 -44.05 39.77 -26.27
N ALA A 8 -43.17 40.41 -25.51
CA ALA A 8 -41.78 39.98 -25.36
C ALA A 8 -41.75 38.73 -24.49
N THR A 9 -41.48 37.57 -25.11
CA THR A 9 -41.29 36.30 -24.41
C THR A 9 -39.93 36.33 -23.71
N LEU A 10 -39.93 36.52 -22.39
CA LEU A 10 -38.74 36.35 -21.54
C LEU A 10 -38.36 34.86 -21.53
N ILE A 11 -37.36 34.50 -22.32
CA ILE A 11 -36.69 33.21 -22.21
C ILE A 11 -35.88 33.25 -20.90
N SER A 12 -36.42 32.60 -19.87
CA SER A 12 -35.73 32.42 -18.59
C SER A 12 -34.58 31.43 -18.82
N SER A 13 -33.39 31.96 -19.07
CA SER A 13 -32.15 31.20 -19.14
C SER A 13 -31.82 30.65 -17.76
N VAL A 14 -32.26 29.43 -17.46
CA VAL A 14 -31.74 28.66 -16.33
C VAL A 14 -30.27 28.39 -16.63
N LEU A 15 -29.40 29.21 -16.04
CA LEU A 15 -27.96 29.00 -16.06
C LEU A 15 -27.71 27.69 -15.29
N ALA A 16 -27.59 26.58 -16.01
CA ALA A 16 -27.14 25.32 -15.45
C ALA A 16 -25.70 25.53 -14.98
N LEU A 17 -25.55 25.79 -13.68
CA LEU A 17 -24.26 25.86 -13.02
C LEU A 17 -23.60 24.48 -13.21
N PRO A 18 -22.46 24.36 -13.91
CA PRO A 18 -21.78 23.09 -13.97
C PRO A 18 -21.32 22.78 -12.56
N LEU A 19 -21.92 21.75 -11.96
CA LEU A 19 -21.45 21.17 -10.72
C LEU A 19 -20.08 20.57 -11.06
N VAL A 20 -19.03 21.36 -10.87
CA VAL A 20 -17.66 20.84 -10.90
C VAL A 20 -17.55 19.97 -9.66
N LEU A 21 -17.89 18.69 -9.83
CA LEU A 21 -17.52 17.62 -8.93
C LEU A 21 -16.00 17.55 -8.99
N THR A 22 -15.34 18.33 -8.14
CA THR A 22 -13.94 18.13 -7.83
C THR A 22 -13.79 16.70 -7.35
N ALA A 23 -13.00 15.90 -8.07
CA ALA A 23 -12.63 14.56 -7.65
C ALA A 23 -12.19 14.64 -6.18
N ALA A 24 -12.99 14.03 -5.30
CA ALA A 24 -12.61 13.85 -3.92
C ALA A 24 -11.45 12.87 -3.97
N ASN A 25 -10.23 13.39 -3.91
CA ASN A 25 -9.04 12.57 -3.71
C ASN A 25 -9.28 11.76 -2.44
N ALA A 26 -9.53 10.46 -2.60
CA ALA A 26 -9.60 9.53 -1.50
C ALA A 26 -8.19 9.44 -0.89
N HIS A 27 -7.90 10.32 0.07
CA HIS A 27 -6.64 10.34 0.80
C HIS A 27 -6.88 9.68 2.14
N HIS A 28 -6.16 8.57 2.40
CA HIS A 28 -5.98 7.94 3.71
C HIS A 28 -6.00 9.03 4.81
N SER A 29 -7.01 9.02 5.68
CA SER A 29 -7.39 10.20 6.47
C SER A 29 -6.25 10.76 7.33
N PHE A 30 -5.52 11.73 6.80
CA PHE A 30 -4.60 12.61 7.55
C PHE A 30 -5.36 13.73 8.27
N ALA A 31 -6.69 13.66 8.34
CA ALA A 31 -7.52 14.68 8.98
C ALA A 31 -7.21 14.83 10.49
N ILE A 32 -6.62 13.80 11.10
CA ILE A 32 -6.15 13.83 12.50
C ILE A 32 -4.91 14.71 12.68
N TYR A 33 -4.23 15.10 11.59
CA TYR A 33 -3.04 15.95 11.60
C TYR A 33 -3.36 17.37 11.12
N THR A 34 -2.58 18.36 11.59
CA THR A 34 -2.65 19.76 11.12
C THR A 34 -2.26 19.89 9.66
N ASP A 35 -2.63 20.99 9.03
CA ASP A 35 -2.20 21.27 7.66
C ASP A 35 -0.78 21.86 7.62
N GLU A 36 -0.45 22.66 8.65
CA GLU A 36 0.83 23.32 8.84
C GLU A 36 1.93 22.34 9.25
N ILE A 37 3.14 22.60 8.73
CA ILE A 37 4.36 21.91 9.14
C ILE A 37 4.96 22.62 10.35
N THR A 38 5.13 21.88 11.43
CA THR A 38 5.85 22.28 12.63
C THR A 38 7.24 21.66 12.62
N GLU A 39 8.21 22.40 13.14
CA GLU A 39 9.56 21.91 13.34
C GLU A 39 9.88 21.77 14.82
N ILE A 40 10.60 20.71 15.16
CA ILE A 40 11.15 20.46 16.48
C ILE A 40 12.62 20.07 16.37
N GLU A 41 13.40 20.36 17.40
CA GLU A 41 14.80 19.96 17.50
C GLU A 41 15.04 19.32 18.87
N GLY A 42 15.76 18.20 18.91
CA GLY A 42 15.95 17.47 20.14
C GLY A 42 16.89 16.28 20.00
N GLU A 43 16.97 15.51 21.07
CA GLU A 43 17.73 14.26 21.11
C GLU A 43 16.81 13.08 20.76
N LEU A 44 17.23 12.23 19.83
CA LEU A 44 16.55 10.97 19.54
C LEU A 44 16.78 10.00 20.69
N VAL A 45 15.76 9.69 21.50
CA VAL A 45 15.90 8.86 22.70
C VAL A 45 15.34 7.45 22.52
N ASP A 46 14.43 7.22 21.57
CA ASP A 46 13.94 5.89 21.23
C ASP A 46 13.63 5.72 19.73
N VAL A 47 13.77 4.48 19.24
CA VAL A 47 13.52 4.09 17.84
C VAL A 47 12.80 2.75 17.82
N HIS A 48 11.49 2.79 17.56
CA HIS A 48 10.69 1.61 17.28
C HIS A 48 10.62 1.37 15.76
N TRP A 49 11.31 0.34 15.28
CA TRP A 49 11.41 0.02 13.85
C TRP A 49 10.52 -1.17 13.46
N GLY A 50 9.21 -0.96 13.48
CA GLY A 50 8.20 -2.00 13.27
C GLY A 50 7.11 -1.60 12.27
N ASN A 51 6.28 -2.54 11.84
CA ASN A 51 5.03 -2.22 11.13
C ASN A 51 3.91 -1.93 12.13
N PRO A 52 2.91 -1.11 11.76
CA PRO A 52 2.71 -0.48 10.44
C PRO A 52 3.58 0.75 10.18
N HIS A 53 4.03 1.40 11.26
CA HIS A 53 4.75 2.67 11.23
C HIS A 53 6.00 2.63 12.10
N ILE A 54 7.05 3.31 11.66
CA ILE A 54 8.21 3.58 12.50
C ILE A 54 7.83 4.70 13.47
N LEU A 55 8.16 4.52 14.75
CA LEU A 55 7.99 5.54 15.78
C LEU A 55 9.36 5.97 16.30
N LEU A 56 9.62 7.28 16.32
CA LEU A 56 10.80 7.87 16.92
C LEU A 56 10.35 8.70 18.14
N THR A 57 11.06 8.59 19.25
CA THR A 57 10.84 9.48 20.40
C THR A 57 11.97 10.49 20.49
N VAL A 58 11.62 11.78 20.50
CA VAL A 58 12.58 12.89 20.51
C VAL A 58 12.36 13.73 21.74
N ARG A 59 13.41 13.89 22.55
CA ARG A 59 13.40 14.77 23.71
C ARG A 59 13.72 16.19 23.29
N VAL A 60 12.75 17.07 23.45
CA VAL A 60 12.81 18.50 23.11
C VAL A 60 12.92 19.32 24.40
N ASP A 61 13.73 20.39 24.37
CA ASP A 61 13.77 21.38 25.45
C ASP A 61 12.75 22.50 25.16
N GLU A 62 11.66 22.52 25.93
CA GLU A 62 10.63 23.54 25.88
C GLU A 62 10.81 24.53 27.04
N ALA A 63 11.66 25.53 26.82
CA ALA A 63 11.94 26.62 27.76
C ALA A 63 12.48 26.14 29.13
N GLY A 64 13.41 25.19 29.10
CA GLY A 64 14.07 24.60 30.26
C GLY A 64 13.34 23.39 30.84
N GLN A 65 12.30 22.89 30.17
CA GLN A 65 11.58 21.67 30.54
C GLN A 65 11.71 20.65 29.41
N GLU A 66 12.11 19.44 29.74
CA GLU A 66 12.19 18.36 28.77
C GLU A 66 10.80 17.80 28.47
N ALA A 67 10.47 17.68 27.19
CA ALA A 67 9.25 17.07 26.69
C ALA A 67 9.59 16.00 25.65
N ASP A 68 9.03 14.80 25.81
CA ASP A 68 9.21 13.71 24.84
C ASP A 68 8.12 13.82 23.76
N TRP A 69 8.56 14.03 22.53
CA TRP A 69 7.73 14.06 21.33
C TRP A 69 7.77 12.71 20.61
N MET A 70 6.61 12.20 20.20
CA MET A 70 6.53 10.99 19.37
C MET A 70 6.32 11.37 17.90
N LEU A 71 7.19 10.87 17.05
CA LEU A 71 7.23 11.14 15.63
C LEU A 71 6.91 9.84 14.90
N GLU A 72 5.79 9.82 14.18
CA GLU A 72 5.32 8.68 13.42
C GLU A 72 5.65 8.85 11.95
N THR A 73 6.10 7.79 11.27
CA THR A 73 6.36 7.82 9.83
C THR A 73 6.00 6.50 9.15
N GLY A 74 6.24 6.43 7.84
CA GLY A 74 5.82 5.30 7.02
C GLY A 74 6.45 3.95 7.38
N ASN A 75 6.08 2.96 6.59
CA ASN A 75 6.46 1.56 6.74
C ASN A 75 8.00 1.31 6.66
N PRO A 76 8.57 0.45 7.52
CA PRO A 76 9.99 0.12 7.54
C PRO A 76 10.60 -0.33 6.22
N TYR A 77 9.92 -1.24 5.52
CA TYR A 77 10.39 -1.75 4.23
C TYR A 77 10.38 -0.66 3.16
N VAL A 78 9.38 0.23 3.20
CA VAL A 78 9.32 1.39 2.29
C VAL A 78 10.50 2.33 2.54
N LEU A 79 10.81 2.67 3.78
CA LEU A 79 11.95 3.55 4.10
C LEU A 79 13.28 2.90 3.74
N GLN A 80 13.47 1.62 4.07
CA GLN A 80 14.68 0.87 3.69
C GLN A 80 14.89 0.90 2.17
N ARG A 81 13.82 0.65 1.39
CA ARG A 81 13.86 0.70 -0.07
C ARG A 81 14.11 2.08 -0.66
N ARG A 82 13.81 3.14 0.10
CA ARG A 82 14.12 4.52 -0.27
C ARG A 82 15.54 4.92 0.11
N GLY A 83 16.34 3.98 0.62
CA GLY A 83 17.73 4.20 1.03
C GLY A 83 17.86 4.72 2.45
N LEU A 84 16.82 4.55 3.29
CA LEU A 84 16.79 4.98 4.69
C LEU A 84 16.75 3.75 5.61
N PRO A 85 17.88 3.06 5.81
CA PRO A 85 17.92 1.90 6.67
C PRO A 85 17.95 2.30 8.16
N ARG A 86 17.60 1.37 9.05
CA ARG A 86 17.47 1.62 10.51
C ARG A 86 18.73 2.23 11.13
N GLU A 87 19.90 1.90 10.60
CA GLU A 87 21.22 2.29 11.12
C GLU A 87 21.50 3.80 11.03
N LEU A 88 20.71 4.54 10.25
CA LEU A 88 20.74 6.01 10.21
C LEU A 88 20.13 6.64 11.47
N PHE A 89 19.29 5.92 12.21
CA PHE A 89 18.55 6.43 13.36
C PHE A 89 19.19 5.92 14.65
N ARG A 90 20.12 6.70 15.20
CA ARG A 90 20.88 6.31 16.41
C ARG A 90 20.38 7.08 17.61
N GLN A 91 20.03 6.36 18.67
CA GLN A 91 19.69 6.98 19.94
C GLN A 91 20.88 7.81 20.45
N GLY A 92 20.59 8.99 21.00
CA GLY A 92 21.56 10.01 21.42
C GLY A 92 21.88 11.05 20.35
N ASP A 93 21.49 10.84 19.08
CA ASP A 93 21.73 11.83 18.04
C ASP A 93 20.84 13.06 18.22
N ARG A 94 21.43 14.25 18.02
CA ARG A 94 20.68 15.49 17.86
C ARG A 94 20.10 15.55 16.46
N ILE A 95 18.80 15.78 16.37
CA ILE A 95 18.04 15.81 15.12
C ILE A 95 17.12 17.03 15.07
N ARG A 96 16.81 17.47 13.85
CA ARG A 96 15.72 18.42 13.58
C ARG A 96 14.66 17.72 12.75
N ALA A 97 13.43 17.72 13.21
CA ALA A 97 12.32 17.05 12.57
C ALA A 97 11.27 18.07 12.10
N ALA A 98 10.60 17.77 11.00
CA ALA A 98 9.49 18.57 10.50
C ALA A 98 8.33 17.68 10.07
N GLY A 99 7.11 18.10 10.40
CA GLY A 99 5.91 17.38 10.02
C GLY A 99 4.64 18.00 10.58
N ARG A 100 3.53 17.27 10.47
CA ARG A 100 2.21 17.76 10.85
C ARG A 100 1.86 17.28 12.26
N VAL A 101 1.36 18.18 13.10
CA VAL A 101 1.07 17.87 14.51
C VAL A 101 -0.28 17.16 14.61
N HIS A 102 -0.39 16.18 15.51
CA HIS A 102 -1.68 15.54 15.77
C HIS A 102 -2.64 16.55 16.44
N ARG A 103 -3.84 16.73 15.88
CA ARG A 103 -4.80 17.76 16.32
C ARG A 103 -5.30 17.57 17.76
N ALA A 104 -5.34 16.32 18.23
CA ALA A 104 -5.86 15.98 19.57
C ALA A 104 -4.82 15.46 20.57
N GLN A 105 -3.59 15.17 20.14
CA GLN A 105 -2.54 14.58 20.97
C GLN A 105 -1.35 15.52 20.94
N ALA A 106 -1.09 16.18 22.06
CA ALA A 106 0.06 17.06 22.19
C ALA A 106 1.36 16.26 22.03
N ALA A 107 2.41 16.91 21.51
CA ALA A 107 3.73 16.31 21.31
C ALA A 107 3.73 15.06 20.41
N GLN A 108 2.82 14.98 19.45
CA GLN A 108 2.82 13.95 18.40
C GLN A 108 2.85 14.57 17.02
N LEU A 109 3.64 13.99 16.12
CA LEU A 109 3.91 14.53 14.80
C LEU A 109 3.99 13.43 13.74
N TRP A 110 3.26 13.59 12.64
CA TRP A 110 3.48 12.82 11.41
C TRP A 110 4.69 13.37 10.68
N LEU A 111 5.77 12.60 10.67
CA LEU A 111 7.11 13.01 10.28
C LEU A 111 7.29 13.01 8.77
N HIS A 112 7.60 14.19 8.23
CA HIS A 112 7.86 14.40 6.81
C HIS A 112 9.36 14.46 6.50
N ASN A 113 10.12 15.26 7.25
CA ASN A 113 11.55 15.49 7.03
C ASN A 113 12.33 15.30 8.34
N LEU A 114 13.52 14.73 8.23
CA LEU A 114 14.44 14.58 9.37
C LEU A 114 15.85 15.02 8.97
N MET A 115 16.44 15.95 9.69
CA MET A 115 17.85 16.32 9.60
C MET A 115 18.63 15.57 10.67
N LEU A 116 19.62 14.80 10.25
CA LEU A 116 20.58 14.13 11.13
C LEU A 116 21.65 15.12 11.62
N GLY A 117 22.31 14.77 12.73
CA GLY A 117 23.36 15.61 13.33
C GLY A 117 24.60 15.83 12.45
N ASP A 118 24.80 15.00 11.42
CA ASP A 118 25.86 15.16 10.42
C ASP A 118 25.46 16.06 9.23
N GLY A 119 24.23 16.59 9.24
CA GLY A 119 23.71 17.49 8.21
C GLY A 119 23.02 16.79 7.03
N GLN A 120 22.86 15.46 7.07
CA GLN A 120 22.06 14.75 6.06
C GLN A 120 20.56 14.94 6.32
N GLU A 121 19.83 15.36 5.28
CA GLU A 121 18.36 15.43 5.32
C GLU A 121 17.75 14.14 4.74
N LEU A 122 16.77 13.60 5.44
CA LEU A 122 16.01 12.42 5.07
C LEU A 122 14.54 12.80 4.79
N LEU A 123 14.01 12.32 3.66
CA LEU A 123 12.60 12.41 3.31
C LEU A 123 11.88 11.19 3.89
N MET A 124 11.13 11.39 4.97
CA MET A 124 10.59 10.30 5.78
C MET A 124 9.33 9.68 5.16
N ILE A 125 8.63 10.41 4.27
CA ILE A 125 7.49 9.91 3.49
C ILE A 125 7.66 10.21 1.99
N ALA A 126 6.99 9.49 1.10
CA ALA A 126 7.10 9.74 -0.34
C ALA A 126 6.40 11.05 -0.73
N GLY A 127 6.97 11.78 -1.71
CA GLY A 127 6.35 12.97 -2.29
C GLY A 127 6.51 14.26 -1.48
N VAL A 128 7.33 14.28 -0.43
CA VAL A 128 7.76 15.53 0.22
C VAL A 128 9.06 16.03 -0.39
N GLU A 129 9.19 17.35 -0.46
CA GLU A 129 10.40 18.01 -0.94
C GLU A 129 11.42 18.19 0.21
N PRO A 130 12.72 18.29 -0.10
CA PRO A 130 13.72 18.75 0.85
C PRO A 130 13.32 20.09 1.47
N ARG A 131 13.54 20.21 2.78
CA ARG A 131 13.14 21.37 3.59
C ARG A 131 14.31 22.26 3.95
N TRP A 132 15.49 21.68 4.22
CA TRP A 132 16.65 22.40 4.72
C TRP A 132 17.83 22.38 3.75
N ASN A 133 17.97 21.32 2.95
CA ASN A 133 19.04 21.16 1.97
C ASN A 133 18.50 21.15 0.53
N ASP A 134 19.39 21.38 -0.44
CA ASP A 134 19.06 21.21 -1.88
C ASP A 134 18.95 19.72 -2.27
N VAL A 135 19.57 18.82 -1.49
CA VAL A 135 19.61 17.38 -1.73
C VAL A 135 19.31 16.64 -0.43
N ALA A 136 18.40 15.67 -0.51
CA ALA A 136 18.01 14.79 0.59
C ALA A 136 18.06 13.32 0.17
N LEU A 137 18.19 12.43 1.15
CA LEU A 137 18.03 10.98 1.00
C LEU A 137 16.55 10.59 1.15
N GLY A 138 16.17 9.41 0.68
CA GLY A 138 14.77 8.96 0.78
C GLY A 138 13.94 9.26 -0.46
N GLY A 139 14.43 8.98 -1.66
CA GLY A 139 13.72 9.21 -2.94
C GLY A 139 12.33 8.54 -3.02
N ASP A 140 11.72 8.50 -4.21
CA ASP A 140 10.37 7.93 -4.39
C ASP A 140 10.28 6.40 -4.26
N GLY A 141 11.40 5.75 -3.95
CA GLY A 141 11.53 4.29 -3.85
C GLY A 141 11.64 3.60 -5.20
N SER A 142 11.75 4.34 -6.31
CA SER A 142 12.13 3.80 -7.61
C SER A 142 13.58 3.30 -7.61
N GLY A 143 13.87 2.26 -8.39
CA GLY A 143 15.23 1.76 -8.56
C GLY A 143 15.59 0.48 -7.79
N VAL A 144 14.62 -0.44 -7.61
CA VAL A 144 14.98 -1.83 -7.27
C VAL A 144 16.01 -2.31 -8.30
N PRO A 145 17.22 -2.75 -7.88
CA PRO A 145 18.18 -3.32 -8.82
C PRO A 145 17.51 -4.45 -9.59
N VAL A 146 17.47 -4.36 -10.91
CA VAL A 146 16.94 -5.45 -11.73
C VAL A 146 18.12 -6.38 -12.03
N ALA A 147 18.01 -7.63 -11.58
CA ALA A 147 19.06 -8.60 -11.85
C ALA A 147 19.08 -9.02 -13.32
N ASP A 148 20.25 -9.46 -13.79
CA ASP A 148 20.36 -10.20 -15.04
C ASP A 148 19.80 -11.61 -14.83
N THR A 149 18.49 -11.74 -15.05
CA THR A 149 17.73 -12.98 -14.80
C THR A 149 17.71 -13.94 -15.97
N ALA A 150 18.03 -13.47 -17.18
CA ALA A 150 18.03 -14.28 -18.40
C ALA A 150 19.04 -15.44 -18.30
N ALA A 151 20.22 -15.18 -17.71
CA ALA A 151 21.24 -16.21 -17.50
C ALA A 151 20.83 -17.30 -16.47
N GLN A 152 19.86 -17.01 -15.61
CA GLN A 152 19.45 -17.91 -14.53
C GLN A 152 18.34 -18.87 -14.96
N ASP A 153 17.49 -18.46 -15.90
CA ASP A 153 16.38 -19.24 -16.46
C ASP A 153 15.46 -19.91 -15.42
N ARG A 154 15.11 -19.18 -14.35
CA ARG A 154 14.25 -19.69 -13.27
C ARG A 154 12.76 -19.45 -13.50
N GLY A 155 12.41 -18.79 -14.60
CA GLY A 155 11.04 -18.37 -14.91
C GLY A 155 10.44 -17.52 -13.79
N LEU A 156 9.19 -17.86 -13.44
CA LEU A 156 8.43 -17.25 -12.35
C LEU A 156 9.03 -17.53 -10.96
N PHE A 157 9.81 -18.59 -10.78
CA PHE A 157 10.16 -19.15 -9.47
C PHE A 157 11.33 -18.44 -8.78
N ARG A 158 11.05 -17.21 -8.35
CA ARG A 158 11.99 -16.28 -7.72
C ARG A 158 11.23 -15.26 -6.87
N VAL A 159 11.99 -14.35 -6.25
CA VAL A 159 11.45 -13.15 -5.59
C VAL A 159 11.10 -12.11 -6.65
N TRP A 160 9.93 -11.49 -6.49
CA TRP A 160 9.40 -10.40 -7.29
C TRP A 160 9.07 -9.22 -6.38
N SER A 161 9.54 -8.03 -6.76
CA SER A 161 9.31 -6.80 -5.99
C SER A 161 8.72 -5.72 -6.87
N ARG A 162 8.04 -4.77 -6.25
CA ARG A 162 7.41 -3.67 -6.98
C ARG A 162 8.46 -2.64 -7.38
N PRO A 163 8.53 -2.21 -8.65
CA PRO A 163 9.52 -1.22 -9.11
C PRO A 163 9.35 0.14 -8.42
N VAL A 164 8.10 0.51 -8.10
CA VAL A 164 7.72 1.75 -7.43
C VAL A 164 6.76 1.42 -6.29
N LEU A 165 6.97 2.06 -5.14
CA LEU A 165 6.21 1.85 -3.89
C LEU A 165 4.95 2.72 -3.77
N ARG A 166 4.42 3.24 -4.88
CA ARG A 166 3.16 3.97 -4.88
C ARG A 166 2.00 3.03 -4.55
N PRO A 167 0.93 3.50 -3.89
CA PRO A 167 -0.28 2.69 -3.71
C PRO A 167 -0.72 2.09 -5.05
N ILE A 168 -1.02 0.79 -5.08
CA ILE A 168 -1.85 0.28 -6.18
C ILE A 168 -3.22 0.82 -5.85
N ALA A 169 -3.61 1.89 -6.52
CA ALA A 169 -5.01 2.26 -6.55
C ALA A 169 -5.74 1.09 -7.22
N PHE A 170 -6.59 0.40 -6.46
CA PHE A 170 -7.74 -0.25 -7.07
C PHE A 170 -8.48 0.85 -7.85
N SER A 171 -8.93 0.56 -9.08
CA SER A 171 -9.49 1.55 -10.02
C SER A 171 -10.21 2.71 -9.32
N GLU A 172 -9.87 3.97 -9.61
CA GLU A 172 -10.45 5.12 -8.89
C GLU A 172 -11.98 5.23 -9.09
N GLU A 173 -12.48 4.64 -10.17
CA GLU A 173 -13.91 4.52 -10.47
C GLU A 173 -14.28 3.04 -10.47
N LEU A 174 -14.55 2.49 -9.29
CA LEU A 174 -15.16 1.16 -9.16
C LEU A 174 -16.69 1.28 -9.19
N PRO A 175 -17.38 0.36 -9.88
CA PRO A 175 -18.82 0.40 -10.10
C PRO A 175 -19.59 -0.20 -8.91
N TYR A 176 -19.45 0.43 -7.73
CA TYR A 176 -20.03 -0.04 -6.48
C TYR A 176 -21.56 -0.08 -6.52
N ARG A 177 -22.17 -1.04 -5.81
CA ARG A 177 -23.62 -1.03 -5.56
C ARG A 177 -24.04 -0.02 -4.51
N GLN A 178 -23.16 0.24 -3.55
CA GLN A 178 -23.35 1.18 -2.45
C GLN A 178 -22.12 2.07 -2.36
N GLU A 179 -22.31 3.31 -1.90
CA GLU A 179 -21.19 4.23 -1.71
C GLU A 179 -20.12 3.56 -0.83
N PRO A 180 -18.85 3.51 -1.28
CA PRO A 180 -17.79 2.91 -0.48
C PRO A 180 -17.60 3.72 0.81
N PRO A 181 -17.11 3.09 1.89
CA PRO A 181 -16.63 3.86 3.03
C PRO A 181 -15.54 4.84 2.56
N SER A 182 -15.51 6.05 3.13
CA SER A 182 -14.56 7.09 2.72
C SER A 182 -13.10 6.81 3.13
N GLY A 183 -12.80 5.61 3.64
CA GLY A 183 -11.67 5.41 4.55
C GLY A 183 -11.81 6.32 5.79
N GLY A 184 -11.00 6.09 6.82
CA GLY A 184 -11.11 6.91 8.03
C GLY A 184 -10.20 6.46 9.16
N ALA A 185 -10.20 7.23 10.25
CA ALA A 185 -9.39 6.94 11.44
C ALA A 185 -9.73 5.56 12.04
N GLU A 186 -11.01 5.16 12.01
CA GLU A 186 -11.43 3.83 12.48
C GLU A 186 -10.88 2.70 11.62
N TRP A 187 -10.85 2.88 10.29
CA TRP A 187 -10.25 1.91 9.38
C TRP A 187 -8.74 1.78 9.59
N LEU A 188 -8.04 2.92 9.71
CA LEU A 188 -6.60 2.96 9.97
C LEU A 188 -6.27 2.24 11.28
N ALA A 189 -6.99 2.56 12.37
CA ALA A 189 -6.81 1.90 13.66
C ALA A 189 -7.00 0.38 13.57
N ARG A 190 -7.96 -0.10 12.77
CA ARG A 190 -8.16 -1.54 12.54
C ARG A 190 -6.97 -2.19 11.83
N MET A 191 -6.38 -1.52 10.85
CA MET A 191 -5.19 -2.03 10.16
C MET A 191 -3.97 -2.07 11.08
N ASP A 192 -3.81 -1.06 11.93
CA ASP A 192 -2.75 -1.02 12.94
C ASP A 192 -2.92 -2.15 13.96
N GLU A 193 -4.15 -2.41 14.40
CA GLU A 193 -4.48 -3.52 15.28
C GLU A 193 -4.15 -4.89 14.67
N LEU A 194 -4.43 -5.09 13.37
CA LEU A 194 -4.07 -6.34 12.67
C LEU A 194 -2.55 -6.51 12.62
N ALA A 195 -1.82 -5.44 12.27
CA ALA A 195 -0.36 -5.47 12.27
C ALA A 195 0.24 -5.73 13.65
N ALA A 196 -0.35 -5.17 14.71
CA ALA A 196 0.05 -5.41 16.10
C ALA A 196 -0.20 -6.85 16.55
N ARG A 197 -1.23 -7.52 16.00
CA ARG A 197 -1.53 -8.94 16.25
C ARG A 197 -0.79 -9.90 15.32
N CYS A 198 0.13 -9.41 14.48
CA CYS A 198 0.84 -10.21 13.48
C CYS A 198 -0.12 -10.95 12.55
N GLU A 199 -1.16 -10.25 12.08
CA GLU A 199 -2.19 -10.80 11.21
C GLU A 199 -2.16 -10.14 9.82
N SER A 200 -1.95 -10.94 8.77
CA SER A 200 -1.97 -10.46 7.39
C SER A 200 -3.39 -10.07 6.97
N VAL A 201 -3.51 -9.04 6.15
CA VAL A 201 -4.69 -8.83 5.29
C VAL A 201 -4.90 -10.00 4.32
N GLY A 202 -6.07 -10.09 3.69
CA GLY A 202 -6.45 -11.19 2.81
C GLY A 202 -6.66 -10.78 1.34
N MET A 203 -7.06 -11.76 0.53
CA MET A 203 -7.41 -11.53 -0.87
C MET A 203 -8.67 -10.67 -0.99
N PRO A 204 -8.77 -9.83 -2.05
CA PRO A 204 -7.76 -9.57 -3.07
C PRO A 204 -6.71 -8.53 -2.65
N GLY A 205 -6.99 -7.72 -1.62
CA GLY A 205 -6.16 -6.63 -1.09
C GLY A 205 -4.68 -6.97 -0.90
N VAL A 206 -4.41 -8.15 -0.35
CA VAL A 206 -3.06 -8.61 0.01
C VAL A 206 -2.07 -8.59 -1.16
N MET A 207 -2.54 -8.76 -2.40
CA MET A 207 -1.69 -8.74 -3.59
C MET A 207 -1.24 -7.33 -4.01
N ALA A 208 -1.81 -6.30 -3.38
CA ALA A 208 -1.43 -4.91 -3.56
C ALA A 208 -0.35 -4.44 -2.56
N THR A 209 0.11 -5.31 -1.65
CA THR A 209 1.13 -5.01 -0.64
C THR A 209 2.43 -4.45 -1.26
N PRO A 210 3.14 -3.51 -0.58
CA PRO A 210 4.43 -3.03 -1.07
C PRO A 210 5.54 -4.09 -0.99
N TYR A 211 5.37 -5.10 -0.13
CA TYR A 211 6.33 -6.16 0.14
C TYR A 211 6.54 -7.10 -1.05
N PRO A 212 7.72 -7.74 -1.16
CA PRO A 212 8.00 -8.66 -2.26
C PRO A 212 7.28 -9.99 -2.04
N PHE A 213 7.05 -10.69 -3.15
CA PHE A 213 6.52 -12.04 -3.17
C PHE A 213 7.54 -13.02 -3.74
N GLU A 214 7.62 -14.22 -3.17
CA GLU A 214 8.42 -15.32 -3.69
C GLU A 214 7.51 -16.43 -4.23
N PHE A 215 7.76 -16.85 -5.47
CA PHE A 215 7.12 -18.03 -6.04
C PHE A 215 8.06 -19.21 -5.95
N ARG A 216 7.59 -20.31 -5.35
CA ARG A 216 8.32 -21.58 -5.24
C ARG A 216 7.57 -22.69 -5.95
N ASN A 217 8.31 -23.47 -6.74
CA ASN A 217 7.77 -24.61 -7.45
C ASN A 217 7.76 -25.86 -6.57
N HIS A 218 6.61 -26.51 -6.43
CA HIS A 218 6.45 -27.79 -5.74
C HIS A 218 5.81 -28.86 -6.64
N GLY A 219 5.93 -28.70 -7.97
CA GLY A 219 5.40 -29.60 -8.98
C GLY A 219 3.90 -29.42 -9.18
N ALA A 220 3.10 -30.06 -8.31
CA ALA A 220 1.64 -30.03 -8.37
C ALA A 220 1.02 -28.68 -7.98
N TRP A 221 1.79 -27.85 -7.27
CA TRP A 221 1.35 -26.57 -6.76
C TRP A 221 2.52 -25.59 -6.72
N ILE A 222 2.17 -24.32 -6.68
CA ILE A 222 3.09 -23.19 -6.54
C ILE A 222 2.83 -22.57 -5.17
N ARG A 223 3.88 -22.40 -4.36
CA ARG A 223 3.78 -21.60 -3.12
C ARG A 223 4.08 -20.16 -3.46
N LEU A 224 3.20 -19.27 -3.03
CA LEU A 224 3.41 -17.83 -3.09
C LEU A 224 3.55 -17.33 -1.65
N THR A 225 4.78 -17.01 -1.27
CA THR A 225 5.12 -16.52 0.07
C THR A 225 5.41 -15.03 0.00
N GLY A 226 4.93 -14.27 0.98
CA GLY A 226 5.16 -12.82 1.06
C GLY A 226 4.97 -12.31 2.49
N PHE A 227 4.82 -11.00 2.63
CA PHE A 227 4.62 -10.39 3.94
C PHE A 227 3.60 -9.25 3.89
N SER A 228 2.76 -9.16 4.93
CA SER A 228 1.88 -8.02 5.17
C SER A 228 1.53 -7.95 6.65
N ASN A 229 1.43 -6.75 7.23
CA ASN A 229 1.02 -6.55 8.62
C ASN A 229 1.77 -7.43 9.64
N ASN A 230 3.09 -7.47 9.53
CA ASN A 230 3.97 -8.33 10.32
C ASN A 230 3.73 -9.85 10.20
N ALA A 231 2.92 -10.31 9.25
CA ALA A 231 2.56 -11.70 9.08
C ALA A 231 3.01 -12.26 7.73
N VAL A 232 3.33 -13.56 7.73
CA VAL A 232 3.64 -14.29 6.50
C VAL A 232 2.36 -14.47 5.69
N ILE A 233 2.42 -14.06 4.43
CA ILE A 233 1.46 -14.47 3.41
C ILE A 233 1.92 -15.82 2.89
N ASP A 234 1.04 -16.82 2.87
CA ASP A 234 1.42 -18.17 2.45
C ASP A 234 0.31 -18.84 1.63
N ARG A 235 0.24 -18.48 0.35
CA ARG A 235 -0.80 -18.92 -0.59
C ARG A 235 -0.34 -20.15 -1.38
N THR A 236 -1.23 -21.11 -1.56
CA THR A 236 -1.01 -22.25 -2.48
C THR A 236 -1.84 -22.06 -3.73
N ILE A 237 -1.19 -22.17 -4.89
CA ILE A 237 -1.86 -22.23 -6.20
C ILE A 237 -1.78 -23.67 -6.70
N HIS A 238 -2.92 -24.35 -6.76
CA HIS A 238 -3.01 -25.74 -7.25
C HIS A 238 -3.05 -25.74 -8.78
N VAL A 239 -2.01 -26.26 -9.43
CA VAL A 239 -1.93 -26.23 -10.90
C VAL A 239 -2.63 -27.45 -11.48
N SER A 240 -3.55 -27.22 -12.43
CA SER A 240 -4.35 -28.25 -13.10
C SER A 240 -3.52 -29.43 -13.62
N GLY A 241 -4.01 -30.65 -13.41
CA GLY A 241 -3.33 -31.91 -13.76
C GLY A 241 -2.72 -32.66 -12.57
N ALA A 242 -2.53 -31.99 -11.43
CA ALA A 242 -2.37 -32.65 -10.14
C ALA A 242 -3.75 -32.96 -9.55
N GLY A 243 -3.93 -34.13 -8.93
CA GLY A 243 -5.19 -34.50 -8.29
C GLY A 243 -5.65 -33.39 -7.34
N LEU A 244 -6.75 -32.73 -7.67
CA LEU A 244 -7.32 -31.69 -6.84
C LEU A 244 -7.78 -32.36 -5.54
N GLU A 245 -7.17 -32.00 -4.42
CA GLU A 245 -7.68 -32.37 -3.11
C GLU A 245 -9.06 -31.72 -2.92
N ALA A 246 -9.85 -32.24 -1.97
CA ALA A 246 -11.09 -31.57 -1.59
C ALA A 246 -10.77 -30.12 -1.19
N ALA A 247 -11.47 -29.15 -1.78
CA ALA A 247 -11.22 -27.75 -1.50
C ALA A 247 -11.33 -27.50 0.01
N PRO A 248 -10.33 -26.88 0.64
CA PRO A 248 -10.29 -26.64 2.08
C PRO A 248 -11.41 -25.67 2.48
N GLU A 249 -11.68 -25.58 3.77
CA GLU A 249 -12.52 -24.53 4.35
C GLU A 249 -12.10 -23.13 3.85
N PRO A 250 -13.04 -22.17 3.74
CA PRO A 250 -12.70 -20.80 3.39
C PRO A 250 -11.57 -20.24 4.26
N SER A 251 -10.75 -19.37 3.66
CA SER A 251 -9.64 -18.72 4.36
C SER A 251 -9.40 -17.33 3.81
N ARG A 252 -8.61 -16.51 4.52
CA ARG A 252 -8.35 -15.12 4.10
C ARG A 252 -7.62 -15.03 2.77
N PHE A 253 -6.93 -16.10 2.38
CA PHE A 253 -6.23 -16.21 1.11
C PHE A 253 -7.02 -16.95 0.03
N GLY A 254 -8.18 -17.51 0.39
CA GLY A 254 -9.01 -18.32 -0.48
C GLY A 254 -8.38 -19.66 -0.88
N TYR A 255 -8.96 -20.26 -1.91
CA TYR A 255 -8.48 -21.45 -2.59
C TYR A 255 -8.17 -21.11 -4.04
N SER A 256 -6.88 -21.18 -4.40
CA SER A 256 -6.39 -20.79 -5.73
C SER A 256 -6.13 -22.01 -6.61
N THR A 257 -6.65 -21.99 -7.83
CA THR A 257 -6.36 -22.98 -8.88
C THR A 257 -5.74 -22.28 -10.08
N GLY A 258 -4.66 -22.87 -10.62
CA GLY A 258 -3.86 -22.29 -11.69
C GLY A 258 -3.81 -23.15 -12.94
N ARG A 259 -3.62 -22.52 -14.10
CA ARG A 259 -3.28 -23.19 -15.36
C ARG A 259 -2.27 -22.37 -16.14
N TRP A 260 -1.27 -23.06 -16.69
CA TRP A 260 -0.37 -22.47 -17.68
C TRP A 260 -1.11 -22.39 -19.02
N VAL A 261 -1.21 -21.20 -19.59
CA VAL A 261 -1.81 -20.96 -20.91
C VAL A 261 -0.73 -20.93 -21.99
N THR A 262 0.45 -20.44 -21.62
CA THR A 262 1.70 -20.50 -22.37
C THR A 262 2.85 -20.74 -21.38
N ASP A 263 4.06 -20.95 -21.87
CA ASP A 263 5.26 -21.16 -21.02
C ASP A 263 5.58 -19.96 -20.11
N ASN A 264 5.07 -18.77 -20.46
CA ASN A 264 5.29 -17.52 -19.73
C ASN A 264 4.00 -16.91 -19.14
N ARG A 265 2.84 -17.57 -19.24
CA ARG A 265 1.56 -17.04 -18.76
C ARG A 265 0.82 -18.04 -17.87
N LEU A 266 0.69 -17.68 -16.60
CA LEU A 266 -0.10 -18.40 -15.59
C LEU A 266 -1.40 -17.64 -15.32
N GLU A 267 -2.53 -18.33 -15.44
CA GLU A 267 -3.85 -17.82 -15.06
C GLU A 267 -4.32 -18.54 -13.80
N VAL A 268 -4.79 -17.78 -12.81
CA VAL A 268 -5.18 -18.28 -11.49
C VAL A 268 -6.57 -17.78 -11.13
N THR A 269 -7.44 -18.68 -10.70
CA THR A 269 -8.73 -18.35 -10.10
C THR A 269 -8.68 -18.64 -8.61
N THR A 270 -9.04 -17.65 -7.79
CA THR A 270 -9.13 -17.74 -6.35
C THR A 270 -10.57 -17.53 -5.89
N THR A 271 -11.12 -18.50 -5.15
CA THR A 271 -12.48 -18.48 -4.58
C THR A 271 -12.41 -18.79 -3.08
N ARG A 272 -13.56 -18.90 -2.38
CA ARG A 272 -13.64 -19.27 -0.95
C ARG A 272 -12.82 -18.33 -0.05
N ILE A 273 -12.85 -17.05 -0.37
CA ILE A 273 -12.16 -16.01 0.39
C ILE A 273 -13.07 -15.64 1.58
N ASP A 274 -12.57 -15.74 2.81
CA ASP A 274 -13.30 -15.32 4.03
C ASP A 274 -12.85 -13.96 4.57
N TRP A 275 -11.88 -13.34 3.90
CA TRP A 275 -11.46 -11.98 4.22
C TRP A 275 -12.62 -11.02 3.92
N PRO A 276 -13.01 -10.13 4.83
CA PRO A 276 -14.22 -9.32 4.64
C PRO A 276 -14.01 -8.04 3.83
N TYR A 277 -12.78 -7.77 3.35
CA TYR A 277 -12.45 -6.51 2.67
C TYR A 277 -11.83 -6.72 1.28
N PHE A 278 -12.33 -5.96 0.31
CA PHE A 278 -11.81 -5.89 -1.03
C PHE A 278 -10.45 -5.20 -1.09
N ASP A 279 -10.27 -4.13 -0.32
CA ASP A 279 -9.05 -3.35 -0.32
C ASP A 279 -8.58 -2.97 1.09
N ASP A 280 -7.29 -2.62 1.17
CA ASP A 280 -6.64 -2.26 2.42
C ASP A 280 -6.59 -0.74 2.66
N SER A 281 -7.03 0.08 1.69
CA SER A 281 -6.89 1.53 1.71
C SER A 281 -8.13 2.24 2.29
N LEU A 282 -9.31 1.82 1.85
CA LEU A 282 -10.61 2.39 2.20
C LEU A 282 -11.44 1.45 3.07
N GLY A 283 -11.12 0.15 3.07
CA GLY A 283 -11.87 -0.87 3.81
C GLY A 283 -13.19 -1.21 3.14
N ILE A 284 -13.20 -1.23 1.81
CA ILE A 284 -14.37 -1.59 1.00
C ILE A 284 -14.77 -3.03 1.37
N PRO A 285 -16.01 -3.28 1.80
CA PRO A 285 -16.45 -4.62 2.14
C PRO A 285 -16.56 -5.52 0.89
N GLN A 286 -16.36 -6.82 1.08
CA GLN A 286 -16.64 -7.86 0.08
C GLN A 286 -17.52 -8.97 0.65
N SER A 287 -18.22 -9.70 -0.23
CA SER A 287 -19.04 -10.85 0.11
C SER A 287 -18.23 -12.16 0.05
N ASP A 288 -18.85 -13.25 0.49
CA ASP A 288 -18.31 -14.62 0.34
C ASP A 288 -18.47 -15.17 -1.10
N LEU A 289 -19.15 -14.43 -1.98
CA LEU A 289 -19.29 -14.73 -3.41
C LEU A 289 -18.13 -14.17 -4.25
N ILE A 290 -17.18 -13.48 -3.62
CA ILE A 290 -16.04 -12.91 -4.33
C ILE A 290 -15.18 -13.98 -5.01
N GLU A 291 -14.84 -13.71 -6.26
CA GLU A 291 -13.87 -14.46 -7.06
C GLU A 291 -12.80 -13.50 -7.60
N ALA A 292 -11.53 -13.88 -7.47
CA ALA A 292 -10.40 -13.16 -8.04
C ALA A 292 -9.77 -13.99 -9.16
N PHE A 293 -9.68 -13.39 -10.34
CA PHE A 293 -8.98 -13.93 -11.50
C PHE A 293 -7.67 -13.16 -11.70
N GLU A 294 -6.56 -13.84 -11.50
CA GLU A 294 -5.21 -13.31 -11.55
C GLU A 294 -4.50 -13.81 -12.83
N THR A 295 -3.76 -12.91 -13.48
CA THR A 295 -2.91 -13.22 -14.63
C THR A 295 -1.48 -12.78 -14.32
N PHE A 296 -0.54 -13.72 -14.44
CA PHE A 296 0.90 -13.48 -14.32
C PHE A 296 1.55 -13.74 -15.68
N THR A 297 2.17 -12.71 -16.27
CA THR A 297 2.86 -12.83 -17.58
C THR A 297 4.32 -12.43 -17.45
N LEU A 298 5.22 -13.38 -17.67
CA LEU A 298 6.66 -13.20 -17.58
C LEU A 298 7.22 -12.65 -18.91
N SER A 299 8.08 -11.64 -18.82
CA SER A 299 8.82 -11.10 -19.97
C SER A 299 9.87 -12.09 -20.48
N ASP A 300 10.25 -11.97 -21.76
CA ASP A 300 11.23 -12.86 -22.40
C ASP A 300 12.61 -12.84 -21.71
N ASP A 301 13.00 -11.68 -21.18
CA ASP A 301 14.24 -11.51 -20.41
C ASP A 301 14.12 -11.96 -18.94
N GLN A 302 12.92 -12.38 -18.52
CA GLN A 302 12.56 -12.77 -17.14
C GLN A 302 12.84 -11.69 -16.09
N GLN A 303 12.94 -10.42 -16.47
CA GLN A 303 13.19 -9.31 -15.55
C GLN A 303 11.90 -8.67 -15.03
N ARG A 304 10.79 -8.86 -15.75
CA ARG A 304 9.48 -8.27 -15.48
C ARG A 304 8.41 -9.35 -15.40
N LEU A 305 7.54 -9.23 -14.40
CA LEU A 305 6.32 -10.00 -14.27
C LEU A 305 5.13 -9.05 -14.31
N ASP A 306 4.39 -9.03 -15.41
CA ASP A 306 3.13 -8.31 -15.50
C ASP A 306 2.06 -9.04 -14.68
N TYR A 307 1.36 -8.29 -13.82
CA TYR A 307 0.31 -8.81 -12.95
C TYR A 307 -0.98 -8.02 -13.19
N GLU A 308 -2.05 -8.74 -13.50
CA GLU A 308 -3.39 -8.22 -13.59
C GLU A 308 -4.33 -9.07 -12.71
N MET A 309 -5.23 -8.40 -12.00
CA MET A 309 -6.28 -9.04 -11.23
C MET A 309 -7.62 -8.43 -11.59
N ILE A 310 -8.53 -9.32 -11.95
CA ILE A 310 -9.94 -9.02 -12.18
C ILE A 310 -10.72 -9.63 -11.03
N VAL A 311 -11.69 -8.90 -10.49
CA VAL A 311 -12.53 -9.38 -9.38
C VAL A 311 -13.99 -9.33 -9.79
N THR A 312 -14.73 -10.37 -9.40
CA THR A 312 -16.18 -10.40 -9.47
C THR A 312 -16.72 -10.60 -8.06
N ASP A 313 -17.54 -9.64 -7.62
CA ASP A 313 -18.33 -9.76 -6.39
C ASP A 313 -19.71 -9.16 -6.69
N PRO A 314 -20.74 -10.00 -6.90
CA PRO A 314 -22.05 -9.52 -7.32
C PRO A 314 -22.79 -8.74 -6.23
N ASP A 315 -22.36 -8.80 -4.97
CA ASP A 315 -23.00 -8.08 -3.86
C ASP A 315 -22.31 -6.74 -3.59
N THR A 316 -21.02 -6.63 -3.89
CA THR A 316 -20.26 -5.37 -3.77
C THR A 316 -20.29 -4.54 -5.04
N PHE A 317 -20.12 -5.15 -6.21
CA PHE A 317 -19.99 -4.45 -7.49
C PHE A 317 -21.17 -4.75 -8.44
N THR A 318 -21.49 -3.79 -9.30
CA THR A 318 -22.53 -3.95 -10.34
C THR A 318 -22.03 -4.71 -11.57
N GLU A 319 -20.71 -4.80 -11.74
CA GLU A 319 -20.04 -5.53 -12.81
C GLU A 319 -18.66 -6.01 -12.34
N THR A 320 -18.01 -6.84 -13.17
CA THR A 320 -16.64 -7.31 -12.94
C THR A 320 -15.65 -6.15 -13.06
N VAL A 321 -14.67 -6.08 -12.14
CA VAL A 321 -13.75 -4.95 -12.03
C VAL A 321 -12.32 -5.37 -12.29
N THR A 322 -11.55 -4.53 -13.01
CA THR A 322 -10.08 -4.66 -13.00
C THR A 322 -9.57 -4.07 -11.71
N ALA A 323 -9.32 -4.96 -10.74
CA ALA A 323 -8.93 -4.60 -9.39
C ALA A 323 -7.49 -4.08 -9.36
N VAL A 324 -6.56 -4.73 -10.07
CA VAL A 324 -5.14 -4.35 -10.07
C VAL A 324 -4.57 -4.52 -11.47
N ARG A 325 -3.78 -3.55 -11.91
CA ARG A 325 -2.87 -3.69 -13.06
C ARG A 325 -1.51 -3.10 -12.70
N THR A 326 -0.49 -3.94 -12.67
CA THR A 326 0.86 -3.55 -12.28
C THR A 326 1.90 -4.46 -12.92
N TYR A 327 3.16 -4.24 -12.59
CA TYR A 327 4.24 -5.16 -12.90
C TYR A 327 5.21 -5.22 -11.73
N TRP A 328 5.85 -6.37 -11.58
CA TRP A 328 6.93 -6.60 -10.64
C TRP A 328 8.24 -6.82 -11.38
N VAL A 329 9.35 -6.62 -10.69
CA VAL A 329 10.71 -6.81 -11.19
C VAL A 329 11.47 -7.77 -10.31
N ALA A 330 12.45 -8.46 -10.88
CA ALA A 330 13.29 -9.40 -10.15
C ALA A 330 14.50 -8.68 -9.50
N PRO A 331 14.57 -8.58 -8.15
CA PRO A 331 15.59 -7.79 -7.46
C PRO A 331 17.00 -8.41 -7.43
N GLY A 332 17.14 -9.69 -7.79
CA GLY A 332 18.42 -10.42 -7.65
C GLY A 332 18.67 -11.12 -6.32
N GLU A 333 17.64 -11.23 -5.48
CA GLU A 333 17.55 -11.89 -4.15
C GLU A 333 17.88 -11.02 -2.93
N SER A 334 16.84 -10.76 -2.12
CA SER A 334 16.60 -11.34 -0.79
C SER A 334 15.09 -11.29 -0.53
N PRO A 335 14.47 -12.31 0.08
CA PRO A 335 13.11 -12.15 0.62
C PRO A 335 13.13 -11.06 1.71
N ALA A 336 12.03 -10.35 1.88
CA ALA A 336 11.91 -9.47 3.05
C ALA A 336 11.92 -10.34 4.31
N GLU A 337 12.83 -10.07 5.24
CA GLU A 337 12.83 -10.72 6.56
C GLU A 337 11.76 -10.05 7.44
N PRO A 338 10.94 -10.83 8.17
CA PRO A 338 10.01 -10.29 9.15
C PRO A 338 10.78 -9.47 10.19
N THR A 339 10.41 -8.20 10.37
CA THR A 339 11.12 -7.32 11.30
C THR A 339 10.68 -7.47 12.74
N HIS A 340 9.53 -8.11 13.03
CA HIS A 340 8.98 -8.06 14.39
C HIS A 340 8.24 -9.29 14.95
N CYS A 341 7.65 -10.16 14.12
CA CYS A 341 6.82 -11.29 14.60
C CYS A 341 7.43 -12.69 14.39
N ALA A 342 8.71 -12.76 14.03
CA ALA A 342 9.46 -14.00 14.09
C ALA A 342 10.07 -14.14 15.50
N GLU A 343 9.48 -15.02 16.32
CA GLU A 343 10.20 -15.61 17.46
C GLU A 343 11.27 -16.59 16.98
#